data_AF-A0A354GZT1-F1
#
_entry.id   AF-A0A354GZT1-F1
#
_cell.length_a   1.000
_cell.length_b   1.000
_cell.length_c   1.000
_cell.angle_alpha   90.00
_cell.angle_beta   90.00
_cell.angle_gamma   90.00
#
_symmetry.space_group_name_H-M   'P 1'
#
loop_
_entity.id
_entity.type
_entity.pdbx_description
1 polymer ?
#
loop_
_entity_poly.entity_id
_entity_poly.type
_entity_poly.pdbx_seq_one_letter_code
_entity_poly.pdbx_strand_id
1 'polypeptide(L)'
;MAAVSCRAEAPPKEPPKVSSEIKRKEIGKDVFFENDGDERRVIVTAAVVLRQGQLEGFLCRKNTKEHEYILATQADARQIHAALVVAGAKPGSPVQFQPKFKAAHGTTIKIRLQYQKDGKTVTVPAQEWIRDVKTKKDLDIDWVFAGSRLLPDPEDDKKPPFYLANQGDVICLCNMDTAMLDLPVASPTALADRNYEANTERIPPLETKVDVIFEVVRDKQVKDK
;
A
#
# COMPACT_ATOMS: atom_id res chain seq x y z
N MET A 1 19.23 67.09 -7.78
CA MET A 1 19.04 66.00 -8.76
C MET A 1 18.88 64.70 -7.98
N ALA A 2 17.67 64.15 -7.93
CA ALA A 2 17.41 62.84 -7.33
C ALA A 2 16.70 62.00 -8.39
N ALA A 3 17.35 60.94 -8.85
CA ALA A 3 16.81 60.04 -9.86
C ALA A 3 15.86 59.04 -9.19
N VAL A 4 14.59 59.08 -9.59
CA VAL A 4 13.59 58.06 -9.24
C VAL A 4 13.87 56.84 -10.11
N SER A 5 14.27 55.73 -9.48
CA SER A 5 14.44 54.44 -10.16
C SER A 5 13.10 53.69 -10.16
N CYS A 6 12.40 53.68 -11.29
CA CYS A 6 11.27 52.77 -11.53
C CYS A 6 11.79 51.33 -11.58
N ARG A 7 11.36 50.49 -10.62
CA ARG A 7 11.61 49.05 -10.63
C ARG A 7 10.43 48.40 -11.35
N ALA A 8 10.66 47.85 -12.54
CA ALA A 8 9.66 47.06 -13.24
C ALA A 8 9.45 45.73 -12.51
N GLU A 9 8.21 45.42 -12.14
CA GLU A 9 7.80 44.12 -11.61
C GLU A 9 7.93 43.05 -12.71
N ALA A 10 8.55 41.93 -12.36
CA ALA A 10 8.62 40.77 -13.24
C ALA A 10 7.23 40.14 -13.40
N PRO A 11 6.88 39.63 -14.59
CA PRO A 11 5.56 39.06 -14.83
C PRO A 11 5.32 37.81 -13.98
N PRO A 12 4.06 37.51 -13.62
CA PRO A 12 3.73 36.33 -12.83
C PRO A 12 4.14 35.06 -13.60
N LYS A 13 4.83 34.14 -12.93
CA LYS A 13 5.11 32.81 -13.49
C LYS A 13 3.79 32.08 -13.71
N GLU A 14 3.55 31.63 -14.94
CA GLU A 14 2.41 30.79 -15.28
C GLU A 14 2.36 29.55 -14.36
N PRO A 15 1.17 29.12 -13.92
CA PRO A 15 1.02 27.89 -13.14
C PRO A 15 1.49 26.69 -13.96
N PRO A 16 2.13 25.69 -13.34
CA PRO A 16 2.64 24.53 -14.06
C PRO A 16 1.48 23.78 -14.74
N LYS A 17 1.64 23.51 -16.03
CA LYS A 17 0.68 22.78 -16.87
C LYS A 17 0.37 21.40 -16.28
N VAL A 18 -0.92 21.08 -16.18
CA VAL A 18 -1.46 19.81 -15.70
C VAL A 18 -1.20 18.67 -16.69
N SER A 19 -0.66 17.59 -16.14
CA SER A 19 -0.62 16.18 -16.56
C SER A 19 -0.36 15.84 -18.04
N SER A 20 0.89 15.46 -18.35
CA SER A 20 1.09 14.37 -19.30
C SER A 20 0.45 13.11 -18.71
N GLU A 21 -0.48 12.48 -19.42
CA GLU A 21 -1.09 11.21 -18.98
C GLU A 21 0.01 10.18 -18.69
N ILE A 22 0.18 9.82 -17.42
CA ILE A 22 1.11 8.79 -16.98
C ILE A 22 0.61 7.47 -17.59
N LYS A 23 1.43 6.84 -18.44
CA LYS A 23 1.04 5.59 -19.10
C LYS A 23 1.05 4.43 -18.11
N ARG A 24 -0.15 3.90 -17.82
CA ARG A 24 -0.37 2.67 -17.05
C ARG A 24 -0.14 1.45 -17.95
N LYS A 25 0.75 0.55 -17.56
CA LYS A 25 1.00 -0.73 -18.23
C LYS A 25 0.46 -1.88 -17.38
N GLU A 26 -0.43 -2.69 -17.93
CA GLU A 26 -0.86 -3.93 -17.28
C GLU A 26 0.28 -4.96 -17.29
N ILE A 27 0.55 -5.56 -16.15
CA ILE A 27 1.61 -6.57 -15.96
C ILE A 27 1.08 -7.88 -15.38
N GLY A 28 -0.17 -7.88 -14.92
CA GLY A 28 -0.92 -9.03 -14.43
C GLY A 28 -2.39 -8.66 -14.33
N LYS A 29 -3.25 -9.64 -14.14
CA LYS A 29 -4.68 -9.38 -13.99
C LYS A 29 -4.90 -8.46 -12.78
N ASP A 30 -5.52 -7.31 -13.02
CA ASP A 30 -5.76 -6.28 -12.00
C ASP A 30 -4.48 -5.70 -11.36
N VAL A 31 -3.32 -5.86 -12.01
CA VAL A 31 -2.03 -5.31 -11.57
C VAL A 31 -1.39 -4.51 -12.69
N PHE A 32 -1.09 -3.24 -12.39
CA PHE A 32 -0.53 -2.30 -13.33
C PHE A 32 0.73 -1.64 -12.79
N PHE A 33 1.53 -1.13 -13.70
CA PHE A 33 2.75 -0.41 -13.43
C PHE A 33 2.69 0.97 -14.09
N GLU A 34 3.04 1.99 -13.33
CA GLU A 34 3.17 3.36 -13.81
C GLU A 34 4.58 3.89 -13.52
N ASN A 35 5.09 4.66 -14.48
CA ASN A 35 6.34 5.37 -14.36
C ASN A 35 6.07 6.87 -14.47
N ASP A 36 6.26 7.59 -13.37
CA ASP A 36 6.06 9.04 -13.27
C ASP A 36 7.39 9.71 -12.91
N GLY A 37 8.20 9.97 -13.95
CA GLY A 37 9.57 10.50 -13.78
C GLY A 37 10.47 9.54 -13.00
N ASP A 38 10.85 9.93 -11.79
CA ASP A 38 11.62 9.09 -10.87
C ASP A 38 10.75 8.19 -10.00
N GLU A 39 9.44 8.44 -9.92
CA GLU A 39 8.50 7.60 -9.18
C GLU A 39 8.13 6.36 -10.00
N ARG A 40 8.01 5.22 -9.32
CA ARG A 40 7.47 3.98 -9.88
C ARG A 40 6.31 3.60 -8.97
N ARG A 41 5.15 3.38 -9.57
CA ARG A 41 3.93 3.01 -8.85
C ARG A 41 3.47 1.64 -9.34
N VAL A 42 3.06 0.80 -8.41
CA VAL A 42 2.30 -0.41 -8.70
C VAL A 42 0.85 -0.11 -8.34
N ILE A 43 -0.09 -0.42 -9.22
CA ILE A 43 -1.51 -0.16 -9.00
C ILE A 43 -2.24 -1.48 -9.01
N VAL A 44 -3.07 -1.71 -8.01
CA VAL A 44 -3.87 -2.92 -7.87
C VAL A 44 -5.34 -2.53 -7.79
N THR A 45 -6.16 -3.08 -8.68
CA THR A 45 -7.62 -2.90 -8.60
C THR A 45 -8.17 -3.72 -7.43
N ALA A 46 -8.94 -3.08 -6.57
CA ALA A 46 -9.62 -3.70 -5.44
C ALA A 46 -11.07 -3.19 -5.32
N ALA A 47 -11.82 -3.79 -4.41
CA ALA A 47 -13.15 -3.30 -4.02
C ALA A 47 -13.27 -3.25 -2.49
N VAL A 48 -14.08 -2.32 -1.99
CA VAL A 48 -14.43 -2.25 -0.56
C VAL A 48 -15.29 -3.44 -0.18
N VAL A 49 -14.86 -4.22 0.81
CA VAL A 49 -15.58 -5.39 1.34
C VAL A 49 -15.95 -5.27 2.82
N LEU A 50 -15.29 -4.37 3.55
CA LEU A 50 -15.59 -4.06 4.95
C LEU A 50 -15.49 -2.55 5.19
N ARG A 51 -16.39 -2.02 6.03
CA ARG A 51 -16.39 -0.59 6.41
C ARG A 51 -16.35 -0.34 7.91
N GLN A 52 -16.51 -1.39 8.72
CA GLN A 52 -16.73 -1.28 10.16
C GLN A 52 -16.03 -2.42 10.90
N GLY A 53 -15.67 -2.19 12.15
CA GLY A 53 -15.07 -3.20 13.03
C GLY A 53 -13.55 -3.13 13.13
N GLN A 54 -12.99 -3.94 14.03
CA GLN A 54 -11.55 -4.10 14.21
C GLN A 54 -10.94 -4.84 13.02
N LEU A 55 -9.73 -4.44 12.64
CA LEU A 55 -9.08 -4.88 11.41
C LEU A 55 -7.89 -5.77 11.70
N GLU A 56 -7.79 -6.86 10.95
CA GLU A 56 -6.54 -7.62 10.87
C GLU A 56 -5.62 -7.06 9.78
N GLY A 57 -6.20 -6.54 8.71
CA GLY A 57 -5.44 -5.88 7.66
C GLY A 57 -6.28 -4.97 6.79
N PHE A 58 -5.65 -4.52 5.72
CA PHE A 58 -6.19 -3.47 4.86
C PHE A 58 -6.61 -4.00 3.49
N LEU A 59 -5.78 -4.86 2.87
CA LEU A 59 -6.07 -5.51 1.59
C LEU A 59 -5.84 -7.01 1.70
N CYS A 60 -6.84 -7.80 1.30
CA CYS A 60 -6.71 -9.24 1.14
C CYS A 60 -6.98 -9.69 -0.30
N ARG A 61 -6.76 -10.97 -0.57
CA ARG A 61 -7.28 -11.59 -1.80
C ARG A 61 -8.77 -11.90 -1.67
N LYS A 62 -9.50 -11.86 -2.77
CA LYS A 62 -10.92 -12.19 -2.78
C LYS A 62 -11.16 -13.63 -2.29
N ASN A 63 -12.25 -13.84 -1.57
CA ASN A 63 -12.66 -15.12 -0.99
C ASN A 63 -11.66 -15.69 0.05
N THR A 64 -10.96 -14.81 0.78
CA THR A 64 -10.06 -15.22 1.87
C THR A 64 -10.50 -14.61 3.20
N LYS A 65 -10.12 -13.37 3.49
CA LYS A 65 -10.20 -12.74 4.82
C LYS A 65 -11.09 -11.48 4.83
N GLU A 66 -12.04 -11.39 3.91
CA GLU A 66 -12.85 -10.17 3.67
C GLU A 66 -13.66 -9.67 4.88
N HIS A 67 -13.86 -10.52 5.89
CA HIS A 67 -14.56 -10.14 7.13
C HIS A 67 -13.70 -9.31 8.09
N GLU A 68 -12.40 -9.16 7.84
CA GLU A 68 -11.45 -8.44 8.73
C GLU A 68 -10.53 -7.46 7.97
N TYR A 69 -10.82 -7.22 6.69
CA TYR A 69 -10.03 -6.42 5.76
C TYR A 69 -10.92 -5.43 5.00
N ILE A 70 -10.49 -4.17 4.86
CA ILE A 70 -11.30 -3.14 4.18
C ILE A 70 -11.46 -3.43 2.69
N LEU A 71 -10.39 -3.89 2.04
CA LEU A 71 -10.32 -4.10 0.60
C LEU A 71 -10.06 -5.57 0.24
N ALA A 72 -10.63 -6.00 -0.88
CA ALA A 72 -10.29 -7.27 -1.52
C ALA A 72 -9.90 -7.07 -2.98
N THR A 73 -8.88 -7.80 -3.43
CA THR A 73 -8.45 -7.84 -4.84
C THR A 73 -8.48 -9.27 -5.40
N GLN A 74 -8.70 -9.39 -6.70
CA GLN A 74 -8.55 -10.66 -7.42
C GLN A 74 -7.10 -10.91 -7.86
N ALA A 75 -6.26 -9.86 -7.82
CA ALA A 75 -4.85 -9.94 -8.19
C ALA A 75 -4.13 -11.05 -7.43
N ASP A 76 -3.20 -11.72 -8.12
CA ASP A 76 -2.30 -12.65 -7.48
C ASP A 76 -1.24 -11.85 -6.70
N ALA A 77 -1.12 -12.09 -5.40
CA ALA A 77 -0.16 -11.37 -4.54
C ALA A 77 1.30 -11.61 -4.98
N ARG A 78 1.61 -12.73 -5.65
CA ARG A 78 2.93 -12.96 -6.26
C ARG A 78 3.18 -12.00 -7.43
N GLN A 79 2.14 -11.65 -8.20
CA GLN A 79 2.27 -10.66 -9.27
C GLN A 79 2.48 -9.25 -8.69
N ILE A 80 1.78 -8.91 -7.61
CA ILE A 80 2.00 -7.64 -6.87
C ILE A 80 3.43 -7.60 -6.33
N HIS A 81 3.91 -8.68 -5.71
CA HIS A 81 5.30 -8.80 -5.24
C HIS A 81 6.30 -8.54 -6.38
N ALA A 82 6.15 -9.25 -7.50
CA ALA A 82 7.05 -9.10 -8.64
C ALA A 82 7.04 -7.67 -9.19
N ALA A 83 5.86 -7.03 -9.25
CA ALA A 83 5.70 -5.65 -9.64
C ALA A 83 6.46 -4.68 -8.72
N LEU A 84 6.39 -4.89 -7.40
CA LEU A 84 7.09 -4.07 -6.41
C LEU A 84 8.61 -4.20 -6.56
N VAL A 85 9.11 -5.41 -6.81
CA VAL A 85 10.53 -5.64 -7.12
C VAL A 85 10.95 -4.90 -8.39
N VAL A 86 10.16 -4.97 -9.46
CA VAL A 86 10.40 -4.20 -10.71
C VAL A 86 10.35 -2.69 -10.46
N ALA A 87 9.51 -2.22 -9.54
CA ALA A 87 9.44 -0.83 -9.11
C ALA A 87 10.64 -0.38 -8.24
N GLY A 88 11.54 -1.30 -7.88
CA GLY A 88 12.76 -1.05 -7.12
C GLY A 88 12.63 -1.30 -5.61
N ALA A 89 11.53 -1.88 -5.14
CA ALA A 89 11.38 -2.27 -3.74
C ALA A 89 12.21 -3.52 -3.46
N LYS A 90 12.84 -3.56 -2.28
CA LYS A 90 13.57 -4.72 -1.78
C LYS A 90 12.74 -5.37 -0.68
N PRO A 91 12.38 -6.66 -0.81
CA PRO A 91 11.74 -7.37 0.27
C PRO A 91 12.72 -7.49 1.44
N GLY A 92 12.24 -7.30 2.66
CA GLY A 92 13.01 -7.62 3.87
C GLY A 92 12.61 -8.98 4.41
N SER A 93 11.96 -8.99 5.58
CA SER A 93 11.37 -10.19 6.14
C SER A 93 10.03 -9.89 6.82
N PRO A 94 9.10 -10.85 6.85
CA PRO A 94 7.96 -10.80 7.76
C PRO A 94 8.39 -10.76 9.22
N VAL A 95 7.43 -10.49 10.10
CA VAL A 95 7.62 -10.52 11.56
C VAL A 95 8.22 -11.85 12.02
N GLN A 96 9.08 -11.78 13.02
CA GLN A 96 9.53 -12.93 13.79
C GLN A 96 9.02 -12.78 15.22
N PHE A 97 8.18 -13.70 15.70
CA PHE A 97 7.64 -13.64 17.07
C PHE A 97 8.60 -14.23 18.11
N GLN A 98 9.19 -15.39 17.80
CA GLN A 98 10.04 -16.17 18.70
C GLN A 98 11.41 -16.46 18.06
N PRO A 99 12.46 -16.74 18.86
CA PRO A 99 12.51 -16.61 20.32
C PRO A 99 12.56 -15.15 20.81
N LYS A 100 12.84 -14.19 19.92
CA LYS A 100 12.82 -12.76 20.20
C LYS A 100 12.03 -12.05 19.12
N PHE A 101 11.14 -11.14 19.52
CA PHE A 101 10.37 -10.34 18.59
C PHE A 101 11.29 -9.50 17.69
N LYS A 102 11.05 -9.57 16.38
CA LYS A 102 11.57 -8.64 15.38
C LYS A 102 10.42 -8.24 14.48
N ALA A 103 10.16 -6.95 14.38
CA ALA A 103 9.13 -6.42 13.48
C ALA A 103 9.48 -6.76 12.03
N ALA A 104 8.46 -6.75 11.17
CA ALA A 104 8.68 -6.81 9.74
C ALA A 104 9.57 -5.66 9.27
N HIS A 105 10.36 -5.88 8.24
CA HIS A 105 11.20 -4.86 7.63
C HIS A 105 11.26 -5.03 6.11
N GLY A 106 11.80 -4.03 5.43
CA GLY A 106 11.91 -3.98 3.98
C GLY A 106 11.82 -2.55 3.48
N THR A 107 11.73 -2.36 2.16
CA THR A 107 11.47 -1.03 1.60
C THR A 107 10.12 -0.50 2.08
N THR A 108 10.08 0.75 2.55
CA THR A 108 8.83 1.44 2.89
C THR A 108 7.98 1.64 1.64
N ILE A 109 6.70 1.31 1.74
CA ILE A 109 5.72 1.49 0.69
C ILE A 109 4.63 2.43 1.19
N LYS A 110 4.52 3.60 0.56
CA LYS A 110 3.39 4.50 0.77
C LYS A 110 2.21 4.01 -0.02
N ILE A 111 1.01 4.12 0.54
CA ILE A 111 -0.20 3.60 -0.10
C ILE A 111 -1.20 4.73 -0.27
N ARG A 112 -1.62 4.95 -1.51
CA ARG A 112 -2.67 5.89 -1.88
C ARG A 112 -3.86 5.12 -2.44
N LEU A 113 -5.05 5.63 -2.19
CA LEU A 113 -6.31 5.07 -2.68
C LEU A 113 -6.90 6.05 -3.66
N GLN A 114 -7.23 5.58 -4.86
CA GLN A 114 -7.93 6.38 -5.85
C GLN A 114 -9.27 5.72 -6.22
N TYR A 115 -10.35 6.49 -6.15
CA TYR A 115 -11.70 6.01 -6.43
C TYR A 115 -12.62 7.14 -6.86
N GLN A 116 -13.79 6.80 -7.41
CA GLN A 116 -14.82 7.77 -7.77
C GLN A 116 -15.72 8.09 -6.59
N LYS A 117 -15.94 9.37 -6.33
CA LYS A 117 -16.90 9.88 -5.35
C LYS A 117 -17.62 11.09 -5.94
N ASP A 118 -18.95 11.02 -6.02
CA ASP A 118 -19.80 12.10 -6.53
C ASP A 118 -19.36 12.61 -7.92
N GLY A 119 -18.98 11.67 -8.80
CA GLY A 119 -18.52 11.95 -10.17
C GLY A 119 -17.10 12.54 -10.27
N LYS A 120 -16.34 12.58 -9.17
CA LYS A 120 -14.97 13.07 -9.13
C LYS A 120 -14.02 11.97 -8.68
N THR A 121 -12.84 11.92 -9.31
CA THR A 121 -11.72 11.12 -8.82
C THR A 121 -11.18 11.74 -7.54
N VAL A 122 -11.20 10.97 -6.46
CA VAL A 122 -10.60 11.32 -5.16
C VAL A 122 -9.33 10.51 -4.98
N THR A 123 -8.30 11.10 -4.36
CA THR A 123 -7.08 10.36 -3.99
C THR A 123 -6.66 10.70 -2.55
N VAL A 124 -6.62 9.70 -1.67
CA VAL A 124 -6.33 9.84 -0.23
C VAL A 124 -5.25 8.83 0.22
N PRO A 125 -4.50 9.06 1.31
CA PRO A 125 -3.62 8.07 1.90
C PRO A 125 -4.46 6.93 2.47
N ALA A 126 -3.98 5.69 2.35
CA ALA A 126 -4.70 4.53 2.88
C ALA A 126 -4.89 4.61 4.40
N GLN A 127 -3.95 5.26 5.08
CA GLN A 127 -4.00 5.53 6.52
C GLN A 127 -5.28 6.23 6.98
N GLU A 128 -5.86 7.12 6.17
CA GLU A 128 -7.08 7.83 6.55
C GLU A 128 -8.27 6.90 6.77
N TRP A 129 -8.29 5.74 6.11
CA TRP A 129 -9.37 4.75 6.26
C TRP A 129 -9.23 3.89 7.53
N ILE A 130 -8.17 4.10 8.32
CA ILE A 130 -7.77 3.24 9.43
C ILE A 130 -7.64 4.12 10.67
N ARG A 131 -8.37 3.78 11.72
CA ARG A 131 -8.39 4.54 12.96
C ARG A 131 -7.81 3.71 14.10
N ASP A 132 -6.93 4.29 14.89
CA ASP A 132 -6.48 3.68 16.14
C ASP A 132 -7.61 3.65 17.16
N VAL A 133 -7.88 2.47 17.72
CA VAL A 133 -9.02 2.23 18.62
C VAL A 133 -8.92 3.07 19.90
N LYS A 134 -7.70 3.31 20.40
CA LYS A 134 -7.45 4.01 21.68
C LYS A 134 -7.42 5.51 21.50
N THR A 135 -6.64 6.00 20.54
CA THR A 135 -6.39 7.43 20.33
C THR A 135 -7.43 8.09 19.43
N LYS A 136 -8.19 7.30 18.67
CA LYS A 136 -9.17 7.75 17.67
C LYS A 136 -8.57 8.58 16.54
N LYS A 137 -7.24 8.57 16.39
CA LYS A 137 -6.51 9.20 15.29
C LYS A 137 -6.39 8.24 14.12
N ASP A 138 -6.15 8.80 12.94
CA ASP A 138 -5.79 8.01 11.76
C ASP A 138 -4.44 7.29 12.01
N LEU A 139 -4.22 6.17 11.33
CA LEU A 139 -2.92 5.50 11.31
C LEU A 139 -1.82 6.49 10.86
N ASP A 140 -0.67 6.51 11.51
CA ASP A 140 0.43 7.44 11.22
C ASP A 140 1.73 6.74 10.79
N ILE A 141 1.62 5.48 10.38
CA ILE A 141 2.74 4.61 9.99
C ILE A 141 2.55 4.13 8.55
N ASP A 142 3.63 4.10 7.78
CA ASP A 142 3.69 3.46 6.45
C ASP A 142 4.05 1.98 6.57
N TRP A 143 3.61 1.17 5.60
CA TRP A 143 3.94 -0.25 5.53
C TRP A 143 5.36 -0.49 5.02
N VAL A 144 5.91 -1.64 5.35
CA VAL A 144 7.17 -2.15 4.77
C VAL A 144 6.90 -3.38 3.91
N PHE A 145 7.65 -3.49 2.81
CA PHE A 145 7.60 -4.66 1.93
C PHE A 145 8.36 -5.84 2.56
N ALA A 146 7.66 -6.65 3.33
CA ALA A 146 8.18 -7.83 4.00
C ALA A 146 8.47 -8.99 3.04
N GLY A 147 7.67 -9.11 1.98
CA GLY A 147 7.88 -10.08 0.90
C GLY A 147 7.25 -11.46 1.10
N SER A 148 6.55 -11.72 2.21
CA SER A 148 5.88 -13.00 2.55
C SER A 148 6.83 -14.21 2.60
N ARG A 149 6.26 -15.41 2.69
CA ARG A 149 6.96 -16.70 2.73
C ARG A 149 6.63 -17.55 1.51
N LEU A 150 7.58 -18.40 1.15
CA LEU A 150 7.41 -19.49 0.19
C LEU A 150 7.33 -20.81 0.96
N LEU A 151 6.24 -21.55 0.76
CA LEU A 151 6.07 -22.89 1.31
C LEU A 151 6.24 -23.90 0.18
N PRO A 152 7.22 -24.81 0.24
CA PRO A 152 7.34 -25.91 -0.73
C PRO A 152 6.03 -26.69 -0.83
N ASP A 153 5.73 -27.21 -2.02
CA ASP A 153 4.58 -28.10 -2.17
C ASP A 153 4.86 -29.40 -1.39
N PRO A 154 3.98 -29.80 -0.45
CA PRO A 154 4.22 -30.94 0.42
C PRO A 154 4.13 -32.29 -0.31
N GLU A 155 3.49 -32.32 -1.49
CA GLU A 155 3.25 -33.54 -2.26
C GLU A 155 4.23 -33.70 -3.44
N ASP A 156 4.77 -32.59 -3.97
CA ASP A 156 5.67 -32.62 -5.13
C ASP A 156 6.69 -31.46 -5.12
N ASP A 157 7.94 -31.77 -4.79
CA ASP A 157 9.04 -30.80 -4.69
C ASP A 157 9.43 -30.13 -6.02
N LYS A 158 8.89 -30.60 -7.15
CA LYS A 158 9.10 -30.00 -8.47
C LYS A 158 8.09 -28.91 -8.79
N LYS A 159 7.00 -28.80 -8.03
CA LYS A 159 6.01 -27.74 -8.23
C LYS A 159 6.51 -26.41 -7.66
N PRO A 160 6.09 -25.27 -8.23
CA PRO A 160 6.40 -23.98 -7.65
C PRO A 160 5.89 -23.91 -6.21
N PRO A 161 6.68 -23.39 -5.25
CA PRO A 161 6.23 -23.25 -3.87
C PRO A 161 4.99 -22.36 -3.80
N PHE A 162 4.15 -22.53 -2.79
CA PHE A 162 3.04 -21.63 -2.49
C PHE A 162 3.56 -20.30 -1.94
N TYR A 163 3.04 -19.18 -2.45
CA TYR A 163 3.35 -17.85 -1.92
C TYR A 163 2.29 -17.48 -0.89
N LEU A 164 2.66 -17.44 0.39
CA LEU A 164 1.66 -17.50 1.47
C LEU A 164 0.77 -16.25 1.56
N ALA A 165 1.20 -15.08 1.11
CA ALA A 165 0.32 -13.92 1.01
C ALA A 165 -0.89 -14.14 0.06
N ASN A 166 -0.83 -15.15 -0.83
CA ASN A 166 -2.00 -15.56 -1.61
C ASN A 166 -3.12 -16.17 -0.76
N GLN A 167 -2.88 -16.49 0.51
CA GLN A 167 -3.91 -16.90 1.47
C GLN A 167 -4.66 -15.72 2.12
N GLY A 168 -4.28 -14.48 1.81
CA GLY A 168 -5.04 -13.29 2.19
C GLY A 168 -4.22 -12.14 2.77
N ASP A 169 -2.97 -12.37 3.17
CA ASP A 169 -2.14 -11.40 3.90
C ASP A 169 -1.37 -10.46 2.95
N VAL A 170 -2.09 -9.67 2.14
CA VAL A 170 -1.49 -8.77 1.13
C VAL A 170 -0.99 -7.48 1.77
N ILE A 171 -1.85 -6.76 2.51
CA ILE A 171 -1.47 -5.61 3.34
C ILE A 171 -2.06 -5.82 4.73
N CYS A 172 -1.22 -6.04 5.73
CA CYS A 172 -1.63 -6.36 7.09
C CYS A 172 -1.54 -5.14 8.03
N LEU A 173 -2.33 -5.18 9.10
CA LEU A 173 -2.30 -4.21 10.20
C LEU A 173 -1.88 -4.89 11.50
N CYS A 174 -2.31 -6.12 11.71
CA CYS A 174 -1.70 -7.04 12.67
C CYS A 174 -0.44 -7.64 12.06
N ASN A 175 0.58 -7.92 12.86
CA ASN A 175 1.77 -8.56 12.31
C ASN A 175 1.47 -10.01 11.91
N MET A 176 1.81 -10.38 10.68
CA MET A 176 1.58 -11.72 10.15
C MET A 176 2.87 -12.25 9.53
N ASP A 177 3.24 -13.48 9.85
CA ASP A 177 4.47 -14.08 9.33
C ASP A 177 4.36 -14.49 7.85
N THR A 178 3.15 -14.39 7.30
CA THR A 178 2.75 -14.56 5.90
C THR A 178 2.56 -13.23 5.16
N ALA A 179 2.67 -12.08 5.83
CA ALA A 179 2.38 -10.77 5.24
C ALA A 179 3.32 -10.43 4.07
N MET A 180 2.74 -9.89 2.98
CA MET A 180 3.54 -9.26 1.91
C MET A 180 3.93 -7.83 2.30
N LEU A 181 2.97 -7.02 2.75
CA LEU A 181 3.20 -5.72 3.41
C LEU A 181 2.69 -5.79 4.84
N ASP A 182 3.49 -5.30 5.79
CA ASP A 182 3.18 -5.35 7.23
C ASP A 182 3.61 -4.03 7.89
N LEU A 183 3.12 -3.76 9.10
CA LEU A 183 3.56 -2.62 9.89
C LEU A 183 4.94 -2.92 10.53
N PRO A 184 5.90 -1.98 10.47
CA PRO A 184 7.23 -2.14 11.07
C PRO A 184 7.25 -1.92 12.60
N VAL A 185 6.13 -2.20 13.27
CA VAL A 185 5.94 -2.07 14.72
C VAL A 185 5.16 -3.27 15.25
N ALA A 186 5.24 -3.51 16.55
CA ALA A 186 4.46 -4.56 17.19
C ALA A 186 2.96 -4.27 17.06
N SER A 187 2.23 -5.19 16.43
CA SER A 187 0.79 -5.12 16.27
C SER A 187 0.17 -6.50 16.49
N PRO A 188 -0.65 -6.68 17.54
CA PRO A 188 -1.16 -7.97 17.98
C PRO A 188 -2.24 -8.50 17.04
N THR A 189 -2.34 -9.82 16.93
CA THR A 189 -3.31 -10.51 16.05
C THR A 189 -4.63 -10.86 16.75
N ALA A 190 -4.58 -11.11 18.07
CA ALA A 190 -5.75 -11.47 18.86
C ALA A 190 -6.84 -10.38 18.78
N LEU A 191 -8.06 -10.77 18.43
CA LEU A 191 -9.17 -9.85 18.13
C LEU A 191 -9.36 -8.77 19.22
N ALA A 192 -9.39 -9.18 20.48
CA ALA A 192 -9.59 -8.28 21.62
C ALA A 192 -8.48 -7.21 21.77
N ASP A 193 -7.28 -7.48 21.25
CA ASP A 193 -6.09 -6.64 21.40
C ASP A 193 -5.78 -5.82 20.14
N ARG A 194 -6.51 -6.02 19.03
CA ARG A 194 -6.25 -5.34 17.75
C ARG A 194 -6.29 -3.82 17.92
N ASN A 195 -5.23 -3.17 17.45
CA ASN A 195 -5.02 -1.73 17.65
C ASN A 195 -5.89 -0.85 16.74
N TYR A 196 -6.35 -1.37 15.60
CA TYR A 196 -6.93 -0.57 14.52
C TYR A 196 -8.34 -1.04 14.13
N GLU A 197 -9.18 -0.07 13.77
CA GLU A 197 -10.54 -0.26 13.28
C GLU A 197 -10.80 0.52 11.98
N ALA A 198 -11.83 0.13 11.24
CA ALA A 198 -12.23 0.83 10.02
C ALA A 198 -12.82 2.22 10.32
N ASN A 199 -12.31 3.26 9.65
CA ASN A 199 -12.80 4.63 9.75
C ASN A 199 -14.01 4.83 8.82
N THR A 200 -15.16 4.30 9.24
CA THR A 200 -16.41 4.18 8.45
C THR A 200 -16.76 5.44 7.63
N GLU A 201 -16.61 6.62 8.23
CA GLU A 201 -16.98 7.90 7.63
C GLU A 201 -16.12 8.27 6.41
N ARG A 202 -14.91 7.73 6.31
CA ARG A 202 -13.97 8.00 5.22
C ARG A 202 -13.96 6.91 4.15
N ILE A 203 -14.43 5.70 4.48
CA ILE A 203 -14.50 4.57 3.56
C ILE A 203 -15.79 4.68 2.73
N PRO A 204 -15.73 4.67 1.39
CA PRO A 204 -16.91 4.70 0.52
C PRO A 204 -17.76 3.43 0.68
N PRO A 205 -18.98 3.38 0.11
CA PRO A 205 -19.86 2.21 0.22
C PRO A 205 -19.19 0.90 -0.21
N LEU A 206 -19.71 -0.22 0.29
CA LEU A 206 -19.29 -1.55 -0.15
C LEU A 206 -19.32 -1.66 -1.68
N GLU A 207 -18.45 -2.51 -2.22
CA GLU A 207 -18.27 -2.77 -3.66
C GLU A 207 -17.72 -1.58 -4.47
N THR A 208 -17.47 -0.43 -3.83
CA THR A 208 -16.75 0.68 -4.50
C THR A 208 -15.42 0.17 -5.00
N LYS A 209 -15.17 0.34 -6.31
CA LYS A 209 -13.87 0.03 -6.93
C LYS A 209 -12.84 1.06 -6.53
N VAL A 210 -11.66 0.57 -6.16
CA VAL A 210 -10.55 1.37 -5.66
C VAL A 210 -9.27 0.91 -6.34
N ASP A 211 -8.51 1.85 -6.89
CA ASP A 211 -7.12 1.65 -7.26
C ASP A 211 -6.27 1.82 -6.00
N VAL A 212 -5.62 0.74 -5.57
CA VAL A 212 -4.62 0.74 -4.50
C VAL A 212 -3.25 1.01 -5.13
N ILE A 213 -2.71 2.19 -4.89
CA ILE A 213 -1.49 2.69 -5.51
C ILE A 213 -0.35 2.55 -4.49
N PHE A 214 0.61 1.69 -4.81
CA PHE A 214 1.81 1.43 -4.03
C PHE A 214 2.93 2.32 -4.56
N GLU A 215 3.39 3.26 -3.74
CA GLU A 215 4.48 4.19 -4.03
C GLU A 215 5.76 3.71 -3.32
N VAL A 216 6.74 3.26 -4.11
CA VAL A 216 8.00 2.73 -3.58
C VAL A 216 8.89 3.88 -3.11
N VAL A 217 9.16 3.95 -1.81
CA VAL A 217 10.13 4.91 -1.26
C VAL A 217 11.53 4.36 -1.50
N ARG A 218 12.17 4.78 -2.60
CA ARG A 218 13.54 4.33 -2.92
C ARG A 218 14.57 5.10 -2.12
N ASP A 219 15.61 4.39 -1.67
CA ASP A 219 16.83 5.03 -1.20
C ASP A 219 17.40 5.88 -2.34
N LYS A 220 17.76 7.13 -2.05
CA LYS A 220 18.46 7.97 -3.03
C LYS A 220 19.77 7.26 -3.38
N GLN A 221 19.95 6.88 -4.64
CA GLN A 221 21.25 6.41 -5.09
C GLN A 221 22.27 7.51 -4.83
N VAL A 222 23.21 7.26 -3.91
CA VAL A 222 24.43 8.04 -3.84
C VAL A 222 25.14 7.77 -5.16
N LYS A 223 25.14 8.75 -6.06
CA LYS A 223 25.98 8.69 -7.25
C LYS A 223 27.41 8.73 -6.72
N ASP A 224 28.10 7.59 -6.76
CA ASP A 224 29.54 7.55 -6.59
C ASP A 224 30.15 8.52 -7.61
N LYS A 225 30.90 9.50 -7.09
CA LYS A 225 31.65 10.48 -7.89
C LYS A 225 32.94 9.86 -8.38
#